data_AF-A0A6J5ZVZ7-F1
#
_entry.id   AF-A0A6J5ZVZ7-F1
#
_cell.length_a   1.000
_cell.length_b   1.000
_cell.length_c   1.000
_cell.angle_alpha   90.00
_cell.angle_beta   90.00
_cell.angle_gamma   90.00
#
_symmetry.space_group_name_H-M   'P 1'
#
loop_
_entity.id
_entity.type
_entity.pdbx_description
1 polymer ?
#
loop_
_entity_poly.entity_id
_entity_poly.type
_entity_poly.pdbx_seq_one_letter_code
_entity_poly.pdbx_strand_id
1 'polypeptide(L)'
;MRQIADIAAAVVAGLGVLTAIAGGWAWWRDSLDRAFWTLWRVTQAAATLLAAIALVAFVSGYDPSDGLFWLYMLLPIAVSIIAEQLRLASADSVLASRDLDDAQQVGLLAESEQRLIVSTIAHRELAVIAIAALVIAFLALRVLATA
;
A
#
# COMPACT_ATOMS: atom_id res chain seq x y z
N MET A 1 6.16 -25.51 -3.46
CA MET A 1 5.53 -24.35 -2.81
C MET A 1 6.55 -23.35 -2.29
N ARG A 2 7.54 -23.76 -1.49
CA ARG A 2 8.62 -22.89 -0.97
C ARG A 2 9.21 -21.90 -1.99
N GLN A 3 9.80 -22.41 -3.08
CA GLN A 3 10.42 -21.58 -4.12
C GLN A 3 9.45 -20.56 -4.75
N ILE A 4 8.17 -20.93 -4.92
CA ILE A 4 7.15 -20.03 -5.48
C ILE A 4 6.85 -18.90 -4.48
N ALA A 5 6.69 -19.25 -3.20
CA ALA A 5 6.48 -18.27 -2.14
C ALA A 5 7.67 -17.31 -2.01
N ASP A 6 8.90 -17.83 -2.09
CA ASP A 6 10.11 -17.01 -2.02
C ASP A 6 10.22 -16.02 -3.18
N ILE A 7 9.99 -16.48 -4.41
CA ILE A 7 10.00 -15.60 -5.59
C ILE A 7 8.92 -14.53 -5.46
N ALA A 8 7.70 -14.92 -5.10
CA ALA A 8 6.59 -13.97 -4.92
C ALA A 8 6.90 -12.94 -3.82
N ALA A 9 7.43 -13.39 -2.68
CA ALA A 9 7.84 -12.52 -1.59
C ALA A 9 8.95 -11.55 -2.00
N ALA A 10 9.96 -12.01 -2.75
CA ALA A 10 11.03 -11.16 -3.26
C ALA A 10 10.49 -10.09 -4.23
N VAL A 11 9.53 -10.46 -5.10
CA VAL A 11 8.86 -9.51 -6.00
C VAL A 11 8.07 -8.47 -5.21
N VAL A 12 7.27 -8.89 -4.21
CA VAL A 12 6.51 -7.97 -3.35
C VAL A 12 7.44 -7.05 -2.57
N ALA A 13 8.55 -7.58 -2.03
CA ALA A 13 9.56 -6.79 -1.34
C ALA A 13 10.18 -5.73 -2.26
N GLY A 14 10.59 -6.12 -3.47
CA GLY A 14 11.15 -5.20 -4.46
C GLY A 14 10.16 -4.10 -4.85
N LEU A 15 8.92 -4.46 -5.16
CA LEU A 15 7.85 -3.50 -5.48
C LEU A 15 7.55 -2.55 -4.31
N GLY A 16 7.50 -3.08 -3.08
CA GLY A 16 7.28 -2.30 -1.88
C GLY A 16 8.42 -1.29 -1.63
N VAL A 17 9.68 -1.70 -1.78
CA VAL A 17 10.84 -0.79 -1.68
C VAL A 17 10.78 0.30 -2.75
N LEU A 18 10.54 -0.07 -4.01
CA LEU A 18 10.41 0.89 -5.11
C LEU A 18 9.29 1.89 -4.85
N THR A 19 8.14 1.41 -4.36
CA THR A 19 6.99 2.26 -4.03
C THR A 19 7.28 3.17 -2.85
N ALA A 20 7.95 2.67 -1.81
CA ALA A 20 8.33 3.47 -0.65
C ALA A 20 9.29 4.60 -1.01
N ILE A 21 10.31 4.30 -1.83
CA ILE A 21 11.26 5.30 -2.33
C ILE A 21 10.56 6.31 -3.24
N ALA A 22 9.78 5.83 -4.22
CA ALA A 22 9.06 6.70 -5.14
C ALA A 22 8.05 7.60 -4.41
N GLY A 23 7.33 7.06 -3.44
CA GLY A 23 6.36 7.80 -2.62
C GLY A 23 7.02 8.82 -1.70
N GLY A 24 8.11 8.44 -1.02
CA GLY A 24 8.88 9.38 -0.21
C GLY A 24 9.50 10.51 -1.04
N TRP A 25 9.97 10.20 -2.25
CA TRP A 25 10.47 11.20 -3.18
C TRP A 25 9.38 12.14 -3.72
N ALA A 26 8.24 11.57 -4.13
CA ALA A 26 7.09 12.33 -4.60
C ALA A 26 6.55 13.24 -3.50
N TRP A 27 6.49 12.75 -2.26
CA TRP A 27 6.13 13.51 -1.07
C TRP A 27 7.08 14.69 -0.84
N TRP A 28 8.40 14.45 -0.90
CA TRP A 28 9.39 15.52 -0.72
C TRP A 28 9.36 16.59 -1.83
N ARG A 29 8.94 16.22 -3.05
CA ARG A 29 8.87 17.13 -4.20
C ARG A 29 7.49 17.71 -4.49
N ASP A 30 6.47 17.38 -3.70
CA ASP A 30 5.07 17.71 -4.00
C ASP A 30 4.61 17.24 -5.40
N SER A 31 5.14 16.11 -5.90
CA SER A 31 4.80 15.60 -7.23
C SER A 31 3.66 14.58 -7.19
N LEU A 32 2.66 14.76 -8.06
CA LEU A 32 1.46 13.91 -8.14
C LEU A 32 1.47 13.05 -9.41
N ASP A 33 2.60 12.44 -9.70
CA ASP A 33 2.82 11.72 -10.96
C ASP A 33 1.96 10.46 -11.07
N ARG A 34 1.28 10.28 -12.21
CA ARG A 34 0.42 9.10 -12.47
C ARG A 34 1.16 7.78 -12.35
N ALA A 35 2.44 7.75 -12.70
CA ALA A 35 3.27 6.54 -12.64
C ALA A 35 3.39 5.99 -11.20
N PHE A 36 3.46 6.87 -10.20
CA PHE A 36 3.50 6.46 -8.79
C PHE A 36 2.20 5.74 -8.39
N TRP A 37 1.05 6.28 -8.78
CA TRP A 37 -0.25 5.67 -8.47
C TRP A 37 -0.40 4.28 -9.10
N THR A 38 0.06 4.12 -10.34
CA THR A 38 0.11 2.80 -10.99
C THR A 38 1.03 1.85 -10.23
N LEU A 39 2.23 2.31 -9.83
CA LEU A 39 3.17 1.50 -9.06
C LEU A 39 2.57 1.04 -7.73
N TRP A 40 1.85 1.92 -7.02
CA TRP A 40 1.13 1.55 -5.80
C TRP A 40 0.11 0.44 -6.07
N ARG A 41 -0.73 0.57 -7.11
CA ARG A 41 -1.70 -0.48 -7.48
C ARG A 41 -1.03 -1.82 -7.80
N VAL A 42 0.11 -1.79 -8.48
CA VAL A 42 0.90 -3.00 -8.77
C VAL A 42 1.40 -3.64 -7.47
N THR A 43 1.89 -2.85 -6.52
CA THR A 43 2.31 -3.34 -5.20
C THR A 43 1.14 -3.97 -4.42
N GLN A 44 -0.05 -3.36 -4.44
CA GLN A 44 -1.25 -3.93 -3.81
C GLN A 44 -1.67 -5.26 -4.47
N ALA A 45 -1.65 -5.31 -5.81
CA ALA A 45 -1.96 -6.54 -6.55
C ALA A 45 -0.96 -7.66 -6.23
N ALA A 46 0.33 -7.34 -6.14
CA ALA A 46 1.36 -8.30 -5.78
C ALA A 46 1.19 -8.82 -4.34
N ALA A 47 0.89 -7.94 -3.37
CA ALA A 47 0.59 -8.35 -1.99
C ALA A 47 -0.66 -9.25 -1.92
N THR A 48 -1.66 -8.97 -2.75
CA THR A 48 -2.86 -9.81 -2.87
C THR A 48 -2.53 -11.18 -3.46
N LEU A 49 -1.69 -11.23 -4.49
CA LEU A 49 -1.22 -12.47 -5.08
C LEU A 49 -0.41 -13.31 -4.09
N LEU A 50 0.39 -12.68 -3.23
CA LEU A 50 1.13 -13.37 -2.18
C LEU A 50 0.18 -14.08 -1.21
N ALA A 51 -0.88 -13.41 -0.77
CA ALA A 51 -1.91 -14.03 0.07
C ALA A 51 -2.65 -15.18 -0.66
N ALA A 52 -2.91 -15.04 -1.95
CA ALA A 52 -3.50 -16.11 -2.76
C ALA A 52 -2.56 -17.33 -2.86
N ILE A 53 -1.25 -17.12 -3.00
CA ILE A 53 -0.25 -18.20 -2.97
C ILE A 53 -0.26 -18.89 -1.60
N ALA A 54 -0.41 -18.15 -0.52
CA ALA A 54 -0.56 -18.72 0.83
C ALA A 54 -1.79 -19.65 0.90
N LEU A 55 -2.94 -19.19 0.39
CA LEU A 55 -4.15 -20.01 0.33
C LEU A 55 -3.94 -21.29 -0.48
N VAL A 56 -3.32 -21.19 -1.67
CA VAL A 56 -3.00 -22.36 -2.51
C VAL A 56 -2.07 -23.32 -1.79
N ALA A 57 -1.03 -22.82 -1.11
CA ALA A 57 -0.09 -23.63 -0.35
C ALA A 57 -0.80 -24.38 0.79
N PHE A 58 -1.66 -23.70 1.53
CA PHE A 58 -2.43 -24.27 2.63
C PHE A 58 -3.36 -25.40 2.14
N VAL A 59 -4.15 -25.15 1.09
CA VAL A 59 -5.07 -26.14 0.52
C VAL A 59 -4.32 -27.33 -0.11
N SER A 60 -3.09 -27.10 -0.59
CA SER A 60 -2.22 -28.17 -1.13
C SER A 60 -1.52 -28.99 -0.06
N GLY A 61 -1.75 -28.72 1.24
CA GLY A 61 -1.11 -29.44 2.35
C GLY A 61 0.37 -29.12 2.55
N TYR A 62 0.83 -27.95 2.09
CA TYR A 62 2.20 -27.51 2.37
C TYR A 62 2.37 -27.25 3.87
N ASP A 63 3.41 -27.84 4.47
CA ASP A 63 3.73 -27.70 5.88
C ASP A 63 5.07 -26.98 6.05
N PRO A 64 5.07 -25.65 6.29
CA PRO A 64 6.30 -24.89 6.52
C PRO A 64 6.91 -25.26 7.89
N SER A 65 8.23 -25.10 8.02
CA SER A 65 8.93 -25.37 9.28
C SER A 65 8.56 -24.44 10.43
N ASP A 66 7.97 -23.28 10.13
CA ASP A 66 7.55 -22.27 11.10
C ASP A 66 6.18 -21.70 10.71
N GLY A 67 5.25 -21.62 11.68
CA GLY A 67 3.93 -21.01 11.49
C GLY A 67 3.98 -19.51 11.17
N LEU A 68 5.09 -18.83 11.48
CA LEU A 68 5.33 -17.44 11.09
C LEU A 68 5.31 -17.25 9.57
N PHE A 69 5.60 -18.29 8.78
CA PHE A 69 5.46 -18.26 7.32
C PHE A 69 4.06 -17.78 6.90
N TRP A 70 3.01 -18.37 7.48
CA TRP A 70 1.62 -18.02 7.15
C TRP A 70 1.30 -16.58 7.53
N LEU A 71 1.77 -16.15 8.70
CA LEU A 71 1.57 -14.80 9.18
C LEU A 71 2.19 -13.79 8.20
N TYR A 72 3.45 -13.99 7.81
CA TYR A 72 4.15 -13.06 6.92
C TYR A 72 3.65 -13.09 5.47
N MET A 73 3.05 -14.20 5.03
CA MET A 73 2.38 -14.26 3.72
C MET A 73 1.07 -13.46 3.68
N LEU A 74 0.36 -13.33 4.82
CA LEU A 74 -0.95 -12.67 4.89
C LEU A 74 -0.89 -11.21 5.38
N LEU A 75 0.09 -10.84 6.22
CA LEU A 75 0.18 -9.47 6.73
C LEU A 75 0.32 -8.39 5.62
N PRO A 76 1.04 -8.62 4.49
CA PRO A 76 1.13 -7.63 3.42
C PRO A 76 -0.22 -7.16 2.87
N ILE A 77 -1.18 -8.08 2.64
CA ILE A 77 -2.52 -7.69 2.19
C ILE A 77 -3.29 -6.96 3.29
N ALA A 78 -3.16 -7.38 4.56
CA ALA A 78 -3.80 -6.70 5.68
C ALA A 78 -3.31 -5.25 5.82
N VAL A 79 -2.00 -5.03 5.71
CA VAL A 79 -1.40 -3.68 5.73
C VAL A 79 -1.88 -2.86 4.53
N SER A 80 -2.02 -3.46 3.35
CA SER A 80 -2.55 -2.78 2.17
C SER A 80 -3.98 -2.27 2.38
N ILE A 81 -4.84 -3.08 3.01
CA ILE A 81 -6.22 -2.69 3.34
C ILE A 81 -6.24 -1.58 4.39
N ILE A 82 -5.45 -1.71 5.45
CA ILE A 82 -5.34 -0.67 6.50
C ILE A 82 -4.86 0.64 5.90
N ALA A 83 -3.87 0.61 5.00
CA ALA A 83 -3.38 1.79 4.31
C ALA A 83 -4.49 2.48 3.50
N GLU A 84 -5.37 1.72 2.86
CA GLU A 84 -6.52 2.30 2.15
C GLU A 84 -7.49 2.99 3.11
N GLN A 85 -7.77 2.40 4.28
CA GLN A 85 -8.62 3.03 5.29
C GLN A 85 -7.99 4.31 5.84
N LEU A 86 -6.68 4.33 6.05
CA LEU A 86 -5.95 5.53 6.47
C LEU A 86 -5.97 6.62 5.40
N ARG A 87 -5.92 6.28 4.11
CA ARG A 87 -6.05 7.25 3.02
C ARG A 87 -7.43 7.91 3.03
N LEU A 88 -8.50 7.12 3.16
CA LEU A 88 -9.87 7.62 3.28
C LEU A 88 -10.03 8.52 4.51
N ALA A 89 -9.62 8.06 5.68
CA ALA A 89 -9.69 8.84 6.91
C ALA A 89 -8.86 10.14 6.84
N SER A 90 -7.72 10.10 6.15
CA SER A 90 -6.89 11.29 5.92
C SER A 90 -7.61 12.31 5.04
N ALA A 91 -8.25 11.88 3.96
CA ALA A 91 -9.05 12.73 3.10
C ALA A 91 -10.22 13.36 3.88
N ASP A 92 -10.97 12.56 4.62
CA ASP A 92 -12.09 13.04 5.45
C ASP A 92 -11.63 14.08 6.48
N SER A 93 -10.46 13.86 7.11
CA SER A 93 -9.90 14.84 8.06
C SER A 93 -9.56 16.19 7.41
N VAL A 94 -9.17 16.20 6.13
CA VAL A 94 -8.89 17.44 5.39
C VAL A 94 -10.18 18.15 5.03
N LEU A 95 -11.21 17.41 4.60
CA LEU A 95 -12.54 17.96 4.30
C LEU A 95 -13.18 18.55 5.56
N ALA A 96 -13.21 17.79 6.64
CA ALA A 96 -13.75 18.22 7.93
C ALA A 96 -13.03 19.47 8.47
N SER A 97 -11.71 19.59 8.27
CA SER A 97 -10.96 20.80 8.68
C SER A 97 -11.35 22.08 7.93
N ARG A 98 -12.12 21.95 6.85
CA ARG A 98 -12.61 23.05 6.02
C ARG A 98 -14.15 23.14 6.00
N ASP A 99 -14.82 22.49 6.95
CA ASP A 99 -16.29 22.42 7.03
C ASP A 99 -16.93 21.90 5.73
N LEU A 100 -16.27 20.93 5.09
CA LEU A 100 -16.81 20.23 3.91
C LEU A 100 -17.24 18.82 4.33
N ASP A 101 -18.49 18.46 4.01
CA ASP A 101 -19.06 17.16 4.33
C ASP A 101 -18.56 16.05 3.40
N ASP A 102 -18.29 16.39 2.13
CA ASP A 102 -17.90 15.42 1.10
C ASP A 102 -17.07 16.04 -0.05
N ALA A 103 -16.65 15.19 -0.97
CA ALA A 103 -15.88 15.59 -2.15
C ALA A 103 -16.73 16.36 -3.19
N GLN A 104 -18.05 16.23 -3.17
CA GLN A 104 -18.96 16.92 -4.08
C GLN A 104 -19.00 18.41 -3.75
N GLN A 105 -18.99 18.76 -2.47
CA GLN A 105 -18.88 20.15 -2.02
C GLN A 105 -17.56 20.81 -2.46
N VAL A 106 -16.46 20.05 -2.52
CA VAL A 106 -15.19 20.56 -3.10
C VAL A 106 -15.41 21.03 -4.53
N GLY A 107 -16.16 20.29 -5.35
CA GLY A 107 -16.44 20.62 -6.75
C GLY A 107 -17.23 21.93 -6.96
N LEU A 108 -17.83 22.49 -5.90
CA LEU A 108 -18.58 23.74 -5.93
C LEU A 108 -17.71 24.97 -5.61
N LEU A 109 -16.49 24.76 -5.11
CA LEU A 109 -15.57 25.84 -4.72
C LEU A 109 -14.87 26.46 -5.93
N ALA A 110 -14.16 27.58 -5.72
CA ALA A 110 -13.32 28.15 -6.76
C ALA A 110 -12.18 27.19 -7.12
N GLU A 111 -11.77 27.14 -8.40
CA GLU A 111 -10.78 26.17 -8.89
C GLU A 111 -9.45 26.21 -8.12
N SER A 112 -9.02 27.39 -7.65
CA SER A 112 -7.84 27.55 -6.81
C SER A 112 -7.96 26.81 -5.47
N GLU A 113 -9.15 26.84 -4.86
CA GLU A 113 -9.43 26.16 -3.60
C GLU A 113 -9.55 24.65 -3.80
N GLN A 114 -10.20 24.22 -4.89
CA GLN A 114 -10.26 22.82 -5.27
C GLN A 114 -8.86 22.21 -5.41
N ARG A 115 -7.99 22.88 -6.18
CA ARG A 115 -6.61 22.41 -6.40
C ARG A 115 -5.82 22.34 -5.09
N LEU A 116 -6.00 23.32 -4.20
CA LEU A 116 -5.35 23.33 -2.89
C LEU A 116 -5.83 22.17 -2.00
N ILE A 117 -7.14 21.89 -1.97
CA ILE A 117 -7.70 20.79 -1.19
C ILE A 117 -7.19 19.46 -1.73
N VAL A 118 -7.31 19.24 -3.04
CA VAL A 118 -6.88 17.99 -3.69
C VAL A 118 -5.39 17.76 -3.52
N SER A 119 -4.54 18.78 -3.69
CA SER A 119 -3.09 18.63 -3.47
C SER A 119 -2.76 18.32 -2.01
N THR A 120 -3.46 18.94 -1.06
CA THR A 120 -3.30 18.65 0.37
C THR A 120 -3.63 17.19 0.69
N ILE A 121 -4.76 16.69 0.17
CA ILE A 121 -5.19 15.29 0.35
C ILE A 121 -4.15 14.36 -0.28
N ALA A 122 -3.83 14.58 -1.54
CA ALA A 122 -2.92 13.73 -2.28
C ALA A 122 -1.54 13.65 -1.62
N HIS A 123 -1.01 14.78 -1.12
CA HIS A 123 0.25 14.81 -0.39
C HIS A 123 0.21 13.97 0.90
N ARG A 124 -0.89 14.00 1.66
CA ARG A 124 -1.06 13.12 2.83
C ARG A 124 -1.15 11.65 2.44
N GLU A 125 -1.84 11.34 1.34
CA GLU A 125 -1.91 9.96 0.83
C GLU A 125 -0.54 9.43 0.41
N LEU A 126 0.33 10.25 -0.20
CA LEU A 126 1.70 9.84 -0.57
C LEU A 126 2.48 9.35 0.66
N ALA A 127 2.40 10.06 1.78
CA ALA A 127 3.06 9.67 3.02
C ALA A 127 2.53 8.33 3.55
N VAL A 128 1.20 8.16 3.58
CA VAL A 128 0.57 6.90 4.01
C VAL A 128 1.01 5.73 3.13
N ILE A 129 1.01 5.91 1.80
CA ILE A 129 1.42 4.88 0.84
C ILE A 129 2.90 4.53 1.02
N ALA A 130 3.78 5.53 1.15
CA ALA A 130 5.21 5.29 1.31
C ALA A 130 5.53 4.46 2.56
N ILE A 131 4.92 4.81 3.70
CA ILE A 131 5.09 4.08 4.96
C ILE A 131 4.50 2.67 4.85
N ALA A 132 3.29 2.53 4.33
CA ALA A 132 2.65 1.23 4.16
C ALA A 132 3.46 0.31 3.23
N ALA A 133 3.97 0.83 2.11
CA ALA A 133 4.79 0.09 1.18
C ALA A 133 6.12 -0.37 1.81
N LEU A 134 6.73 0.44 2.67
CA LEU A 134 7.92 0.05 3.43
C LEU A 134 7.62 -1.10 4.39
N VAL A 135 6.48 -1.05 5.11
CA VAL A 135 6.04 -2.12 6.00
C VAL A 135 5.75 -3.41 5.21
N ILE A 136 5.04 -3.30 4.08
CA ILE A 136 4.78 -4.43 3.17
C ILE A 136 6.09 -5.07 2.70
N ALA A 137 7.08 -4.25 2.31
CA ALA A 137 8.37 -4.75 1.87
C ALA A 137 9.09 -5.52 2.98
N PHE A 138 9.13 -4.96 4.19
CA PHE A 138 9.72 -5.61 5.36
C PHE A 138 9.04 -6.95 5.66
N LEU A 139 7.71 -7.01 5.65
CA LEU A 139 6.96 -8.24 5.91
C LEU A 139 7.21 -9.30 4.82
N ALA A 140 7.28 -8.89 3.56
CA ALA A 140 7.60 -9.82 2.47
C ALA A 140 9.03 -10.37 2.59
N LEU A 141 10.02 -9.57 3.01
CA LEU A 141 11.37 -10.06 3.31
C LEU A 141 11.38 -11.08 4.47
N ARG A 142 10.47 -10.92 5.45
CA ARG A 142 10.34 -11.89 6.55
C ARG A 142 9.81 -13.26 6.10
N VAL A 143 9.04 -13.34 5.00
CA VAL A 143 8.67 -14.63 4.39
C VAL A 143 9.92 -15.42 4.01
N LEU A 144 10.90 -14.77 3.35
CA LEU A 144 12.15 -15.43 2.91
C LEU A 144 12.95 -16.01 4.08
N ALA A 145 12.82 -15.44 5.28
CA ALA A 145 13.52 -15.87 6.48
C ALA A 145 12.78 -16.95 7.28
N THR A 146 11.53 -17.28 6.90
CA THR A 146 10.65 -18.20 7.64
C THR A 146 10.09 -19.34 6.80
N ALA A 147 10.32 -19.32 5.49
CA ALA A 147 9.89 -20.33 4.52
C ALA A 147 10.71 -21.62 4.54
#